data_AF-A0A8C0GF48-F1
#
_entry.id   AF-A0A8C0GF48-F1
#
_cell.length_a   1.000
_cell.length_b   1.000
_cell.length_c   1.000
_cell.angle_alpha   90.00
_cell.angle_beta   90.00
_cell.angle_gamma   90.00
#
_symmetry.space_group_name_H-M   'P 1'
#
loop_
_entity.id
_entity.type
_entity.pdbx_description
1 polymer ?
#
loop_
_entity_poly.entity_id
_entity_poly.type
_entity_poly.pdbx_seq_one_letter_code
_entity_poly.pdbx_strand_id
1 'polypeptide(L)' 'GQTPLQPARACGARFPRWFYNWSSQACEEFVYGGCGGNRNNFETKEECLKACSSPGKTAKETQLVGLRVLRSKGCE' A
#
# COMPACT_ATOMS: atom_id res chain seq x y z
N GLY A 1 7.28 -3.72 -8.91
CA GLY A 1 6.13 -4.58 -8.54
C GLY A 1 5.82 -4.36 -7.09
N GLN A 2 4.55 -4.17 -6.73
CA GLN A 2 4.14 -4.03 -5.33
C GLN A 2 4.53 -5.32 -4.60
N THR A 3 5.38 -5.22 -3.59
CA THR A 3 5.96 -6.38 -2.91
C THR A 3 4.85 -7.23 -2.30
N PRO A 4 4.77 -8.53 -2.62
CA PRO A 4 3.71 -9.38 -2.09
C PRO A 4 3.84 -9.46 -0.57
N LEU A 5 2.79 -9.05 0.15
CA LEU A 5 2.65 -9.35 1.56
C LEU A 5 2.54 -10.88 1.67
N GLN A 6 3.26 -11.49 2.60
CA GLN A 6 3.30 -12.96 2.69
C GLN A 6 1.87 -13.50 2.79
N PRO A 7 1.50 -14.49 1.96
CA PRO A 7 0.14 -15.00 1.95
C PRO A 7 -0.21 -15.59 3.31
N ALA A 8 -1.47 -15.46 3.73
CA ALA A 8 -1.93 -15.84 5.06
C ALA A 8 -1.46 -17.22 5.56
N ARG A 9 -1.31 -18.17 4.63
CA ARG A 9 -0.81 -19.53 4.90
C ARG A 9 0.62 -19.61 5.44
N ALA A 10 1.46 -18.60 5.24
CA ALA A 10 2.88 -18.66 5.58
C ALA A 10 3.14 -18.62 7.09
N CYS A 11 2.33 -17.88 7.85
CA CYS A 11 2.43 -17.80 9.33
C CYS A 11 1.14 -18.22 10.05
N GLY A 12 0.10 -18.61 9.30
CA GLY A 12 -1.08 -19.28 9.84
C GLY A 12 -2.16 -18.36 10.43
N ALA A 13 -1.89 -17.06 10.61
CA ALA A 13 -2.91 -16.10 11.03
C ALA A 13 -3.65 -15.48 9.83
N ARG A 14 -4.80 -14.85 10.09
CA ARG A 14 -5.60 -14.14 9.09
C ARG A 14 -6.05 -12.80 9.65
N PHE A 15 -5.29 -11.76 9.37
CA PHE A 15 -5.63 -10.39 9.76
C PHE A 15 -6.13 -9.61 8.54
N PRO A 16 -7.39 -9.13 8.53
CA PRO A 16 -7.81 -8.17 7.52
C PRO A 16 -7.01 -6.88 7.70
N ARG A 17 -6.41 -6.39 6.61
CA ARG A 17 -5.53 -5.23 6.58
C ARG A 17 -5.72 -4.47 5.28
N TRP A 18 -5.21 -3.24 5.24
CA TRP A 18 -5.25 -2.37 4.07
C TRP A 18 -3.85 -2.14 3.52
N PHE A 19 -3.73 -2.09 2.19
CA PHE A 19 -2.52 -1.65 1.51
C PHE A 19 -2.89 -0.67 0.42
N TYR A 20 -1.99 0.26 0.10
CA TYR A 20 -2.17 1.16 -1.03
C TYR A 20 -1.69 0.51 -2.32
N ASN A 21 -2.61 0.40 -3.26
CA ASN A 21 -2.38 -0.08 -4.60
C ASN A 21 -2.10 1.10 -5.53
N TRP A 22 -0.83 1.26 -5.94
CA TRP A 22 -0.40 2.35 -6.83
C TRP A 22 -0.97 2.25 -8.25
N SER A 23 -1.36 1.05 -8.69
CA SER A 23 -1.94 0.83 -10.02
C SER A 23 -3.38 1.33 -10.08
N SER A 24 -4.17 1.09 -9.03
CA SER A 24 -5.53 1.60 -8.91
C SER A 24 -5.60 2.97 -8.21
N GLN A 25 -4.49 3.43 -7.62
CA GLN A 25 -4.39 4.62 -6.77
C GLN A 25 -5.39 4.59 -5.59
N ALA A 26 -5.60 3.41 -5.00
CA ALA A 26 -6.58 3.21 -3.95
C ALA A 26 -6.03 2.35 -2.81
N CYS A 27 -6.61 2.51 -1.62
CA CYS A 27 -6.42 1.56 -0.52
C CYS A 27 -7.36 0.36 -0.69
N GLU A 28 -6.77 -0.83 -0.76
CA GLU A 28 -7.45 -2.11 -0.98
C GLU A 28 -7.23 -3.05 0.20
N GLU A 29 -8.20 -3.91 0.47
CA GLU A 29 -8.11 -4.92 1.54
C GLU A 29 -7.27 -6.11 1.10
N PHE A 30 -6.54 -6.68 2.06
CA PHE A 30 -5.86 -7.95 1.90
C PHE A 30 -5.81 -8.72 3.24
N VAL A 31 -5.50 -10.01 3.18
CA VAL A 31 -5.32 -10.83 4.39
C VAL A 31 -3.84 -10.99 4.69
N TYR A 32 -3.40 -10.41 5.81
CA TYR A 32 -2.04 -10.54 6.31
C TYR A 32 -1.87 -11.81 7.16
N GLY A 33 -0.82 -12.58 6.86
CA GLY A 33 -0.51 -13.83 7.56
C GLY A 33 0.03 -13.70 8.97
N GLY A 34 0.33 -12.49 9.44
CA GLY A 34 0.87 -12.24 10.78
C GLY A 34 2.39 -12.12 10.87
N CYS A 35 3.14 -12.47 9.82
CA CYS A 35 4.59 -12.29 9.77
C CYS A 35 5.12 -11.96 8.35
N GLY A 36 6.35 -11.46 8.26
CA GLY A 36 7.05 -11.23 6.99
C GLY A 36 6.47 -10.14 6.09
N GLY A 37 5.72 -9.19 6.66
CA GLY A 37 5.13 -8.05 5.94
C GLY A 37 6.10 -6.89 5.66
N ASN A 38 5.60 -5.85 5.00
CA ASN A 38 6.27 -4.56 4.85
C ASN A 38 5.39 -3.44 5.45
N ARG A 39 5.81 -2.17 5.44
CA ARG A 39 5.02 -1.09 6.09
C ARG A 39 3.82 -0.59 5.27
N ASN A 40 3.58 -1.09 4.06
CA ASN A 40 2.32 -0.91 3.33
C ASN A 40 1.28 -1.92 3.86
N ASN A 41 0.92 -1.79 5.12
CA ASN A 41 0.03 -2.67 5.86
C ASN A 41 -0.58 -1.87 7.02
N PHE A 42 -1.84 -1.48 6.86
CA PHE A 42 -2.58 -0.61 7.77
C PHE A 42 -3.79 -1.34 8.35
N GLU A 43 -4.23 -0.93 9.53
CA GLU A 43 -5.39 -1.55 10.19
C GLU A 43 -6.70 -1.00 9.64
N THR A 44 -6.69 0.27 9.22
CA THR A 44 -7.87 0.95 8.66
C THR A 44 -7.60 1.52 7.27
N LYS A 45 -8.68 1.72 6.51
CA LYS A 45 -8.63 2.38 5.20
C LYS A 45 -8.15 3.82 5.35
N GLU A 46 -8.60 4.50 6.40
CA GLU A 46 -8.31 5.89 6.71
C GLU A 46 -6.81 6.10 6.96
N GLU A 47 -6.17 5.21 7.73
CA GLU A 47 -4.72 5.23 7.94
C GLU A 47 -3.96 5.07 6.63
N CYS A 48 -4.37 4.10 5.80
CA CYS A 48 -3.78 3.89 4.49
C CYS A 48 -3.92 5.13 3.59
N LEU A 49 -5.11 5.74 3.54
CA LEU A 49 -5.37 6.93 2.73
C LEU A 49 -4.59 8.13 3.25
N LYS A 50 -4.54 8.34 4.57
CA LYS A 50 -3.77 9.41 5.18
C LYS A 50 -2.26 9.27 4.90
N ALA A 51 -1.77 8.03 4.90
CA ALA A 51 -0.38 7.71 4.62
C ALA A 51 -0.03 7.89 3.13
N CYS A 52 -0.89 7.43 2.22
CA CYS A 52 -0.56 7.27 0.80
C CYS A 52 -1.26 8.23 -0.16
N SER A 53 -2.39 8.83 0.21
CA SER A 53 -3.15 9.73 -0.64
C SER A 53 -2.64 11.17 -0.47
N SER A 54 -1.93 11.69 -1.47
CA SER A 54 -1.49 13.09 -1.46
C SER A 54 -2.62 14.02 -1.94
N PRO A 55 -2.98 15.10 -1.22
CA PRO A 55 -4.07 16.02 -1.58
C PRO A 55 -3.79 16.94 -2.80
N GLY A 56 -2.89 16.59 -3.71
CA GLY A 56 -2.45 17.47 -4.80
C GLY A 56 -2.27 16.82 -6.18
N LYS A 57 -2.66 15.55 -6.37
CA LYS A 57 -2.50 14.87 -7.66
C LYS A 57 -3.84 14.61 -8.31
N THR A 58 -4.43 15.65 -8.89
CA THR A 58 -5.47 15.48 -9.91
C THR A 58 -4.88 14.68 -11.06
N ALA A 59 -5.64 13.76 -11.64
CA ALA A 59 -5.26 12.67 -12.53
C ALA A 59 -4.55 13.03 -13.87
N LYS A 60 -3.92 14.21 -14.00
CA LYS A 60 -3.13 14.60 -15.18
C LYS A 60 -1.62 14.64 -14.95
N GLU A 61 -1.14 14.54 -13.71
CA GLU A 61 0.29 14.60 -13.41
C GLU A 61 0.86 13.24 -12.99
N THR A 62 0.62 12.22 -13.81
CA THR A 62 1.25 10.90 -13.66
C THR A 62 2.14 10.53 -14.86
N GLN A 63 2.37 11.47 -15.79
CA GLN A 63 3.15 11.20 -17.02
C GLN A 63 4.31 12.19 -17.32
N LEU A 64 4.76 13.06 -16.40
CA LEU A 64 5.85 13.99 -16.75
C LEU A 64 6.95 14.27 -15.71
N VAL A 65 7.24 13.36 -14.78
CA VAL A 65 8.58 13.38 -14.14
C VAL A 65 9.18 11.98 -14.13
N GLY A 66 9.92 11.70 -15.20
CA GLY A 66 10.91 10.63 -15.30
C GLY A 66 12.15 10.85 -14.43
N LEU A 67 12.00 11.29 -13.17
CA LEU A 67 13.06 11.36 -12.16
C LEU A 67 12.50 10.85 -10.82
N ARG A 68 12.62 9.55 -10.60
CA ARG A 68 12.48 8.78 -9.35
C ARG A 68 11.89 9.54 -8.15
N VAL A 69 10.61 9.30 -7.84
CA VAL A 69 10.17 9.24 -6.44
C VAL A 69 9.59 7.85 -6.19
N LEU A 70 10.50 6.88 -6.04
CA LEU A 70 10.18 5.58 -5.46
C LEU A 70 9.94 5.78 -3.94
N ARG A 71 8.81 6.33 -3.53
CA ARG A 71 8.48 6.34 -2.09
C ARG A 71 7.65 5.12 -1.76
N SER A 72 8.37 4.04 -1.49
CA SER A 72 7.81 2.86 -0.85
C SER A 72 8.78 2.40 0.22
N LYS A 73 8.43 2.70 1.47
CA LYS A 73 8.52 1.67 2.50
C LYS A 73 7.25 1.53 3.37
N GLY A 74 6.28 2.45 3.28
CA GLY A 74 4.88 2.29 3.75
C GLY A 74 4.04 3.56 3.72
N CYS A 75 4.26 4.38 2.69
CA CYS A 75 3.70 5.72 2.45
C CYS A 75 3.85 6.75 3.59
N GLU A 76 4.90 7.54 3.47
CA GLU A 76 5.11 8.85 4.11
C GLU A 76 5.07 9.92 3.02
#